data_AF-A0A1C4ABA8-F1
#
_entry.id   AF-A0A1C4ABA8-F1
#
_cell.length_a   1.000
_cell.length_b   1.000
_cell.length_c   1.000
_cell.angle_alpha   90.00
_cell.angle_beta   90.00
_cell.angle_gamma   90.00
#
_symmetry.space_group_name_H-M   'P 1'
#
loop_
_entity.id
_entity.type
_entity.pdbx_description
1 polymer ?
#
loop_
_entity_poly.entity_id
_entity_poly.type
_entity_poly.pdbx_seq_one_letter_code
_entity_poly.pdbx_strand_id
1 'polypeptide(L)'
;MPTKARKTWAQQLQQNHSVTIAMSCAIVGLSRCAYYYQPKLPDDSVIVSVLNAITDRHLRWGFPKCFNRIRKLGYKWNHKRVYRVYCELKLNLRVKRKKSIPPRTPEKL
;
A
#
# COMPACT_ATOMS: atom_id res chain seq x y z
N MET A 1 20.02 -2.96 11.39
CA MET A 1 18.74 -3.43 11.98
C MET A 1 17.64 -2.38 11.83
N PRO A 2 16.44 -2.74 11.32
CA PRO A 2 15.33 -1.81 11.16
C PRO A 2 14.88 -1.22 12.50
N THR A 3 14.46 0.06 12.49
CA THR A 3 14.04 0.80 13.70
C THR A 3 12.85 0.15 14.40
N LYS A 4 11.93 -0.47 13.65
CA LYS A 4 10.78 -1.21 14.18
C LYS A 4 11.20 -2.36 15.10
N ALA A 5 12.19 -3.16 14.69
CA ALA A 5 12.70 -4.27 15.48
C ALA A 5 13.44 -3.80 16.75
N ARG A 6 14.21 -2.71 16.63
CA ARG A 6 14.84 -2.07 17.79
C ARG A 6 13.82 -1.54 18.80
N LYS A 7 12.72 -0.95 18.32
CA LYS A 7 11.64 -0.49 19.16
C LYS A 7 10.95 -1.64 19.91
N THR A 8 10.73 -2.78 19.27
CA THR A 8 10.17 -3.97 19.94
C THR A 8 11.11 -4.52 21.00
N TRP A 9 12.42 -4.58 20.76
CA TRP A 9 13.40 -5.01 21.78
C TRP A 9 13.43 -4.06 22.98
N ALA A 10 13.38 -2.75 22.74
CA ALA A 10 13.33 -1.76 23.82
C ALA A 10 12.06 -1.90 24.69
N GLN A 11 10.92 -2.25 24.07
CA GLN A 11 9.68 -2.55 24.79
C GLN A 11 9.76 -3.86 25.58
N GLN A 12 10.35 -4.91 25.01
CA GLN A 12 10.56 -6.19 25.69
C GLN A 12 11.49 -6.05 26.91
N LEU A 13 12.57 -5.29 26.78
CA LEU A 13 13.47 -4.95 27.90
C LEU A 13 12.71 -4.28 29.05
N GLN A 14 11.85 -3.32 28.72
CA GLN A 14 11.04 -2.61 29.71
C GLN A 14 10.05 -3.53 30.43
N GLN A 15 9.44 -4.48 29.71
CA GLN A 15 8.50 -5.46 30.27
C GLN A 15 9.19 -6.51 31.15
N ASN A 16 10.35 -7.01 30.73
CA ASN A 16 11.02 -8.15 31.39
C ASN A 16 11.91 -7.73 32.57
N HIS A 17 12.48 -6.51 32.53
CA HIS A 17 13.52 -6.09 33.47
C HIS A 17 13.19 -4.79 34.21
N SER A 18 11.98 -4.22 34.04
CA SER A 18 11.54 -2.98 34.71
C SER A 18 12.53 -1.80 34.57
N VAL A 19 13.20 -1.73 33.41
CA VAL A 19 14.20 -0.71 33.09
C VAL A 19 13.57 0.55 32.51
N THR A 20 14.21 1.71 32.75
CA THR A 20 13.72 2.99 32.21
C THR A 20 13.80 3.03 30.68
N ILE A 21 12.94 3.83 30.05
CA ILE A 21 12.93 4.02 28.59
C ILE A 21 14.29 4.54 28.09
N ALA A 22 14.96 5.40 28.87
CA ALA A 22 16.27 5.92 28.53
C ALA A 22 17.32 4.78 28.46
N MET A 23 17.31 3.89 29.44
CA MET A 23 18.26 2.78 29.50
C MET A 23 17.96 1.72 28.43
N SER A 24 16.69 1.37 28.20
CA SER A 24 16.33 0.42 27.14
C SER A 24 16.69 0.96 25.74
N CYS A 25 16.50 2.25 25.50
CA CYS A 25 16.90 2.90 24.26
C CYS A 25 18.43 2.91 24.08
N ALA A 26 19.19 3.15 25.16
CA ALA A 26 20.65 3.15 25.11
C ALA A 26 21.22 1.76 24.79
N ILE A 27 20.71 0.70 25.44
CA ILE A 27 21.12 -0.69 25.21
C ILE A 27 20.87 -1.10 23.75
N VAL A 28 19.72 -0.72 23.18
CA VAL A 28 19.32 -1.11 21.83
C VAL A 28 19.87 -0.16 20.73
N GLY A 29 20.54 0.93 21.13
CA GLY A 29 21.05 1.95 20.21
C GLY A 29 19.93 2.66 19.43
N LEU A 30 18.85 3.06 20.11
CA LEU A 30 17.72 3.80 19.56
C LEU A 30 17.64 5.20 20.17
N SER A 31 17.32 6.23 19.39
CA SER A 31 17.03 7.56 19.96
C SER A 31 15.66 7.56 20.65
N ARG A 32 15.51 8.33 21.74
CA ARG A 32 14.23 8.47 22.44
C ARG A 32 13.13 9.00 21.53
N CYS A 33 13.44 9.92 20.60
CA CYS A 33 12.48 10.42 19.62
C CYS A 33 11.93 9.30 18.72
N ALA A 34 12.81 8.40 18.25
CA ALA A 34 12.39 7.26 17.43
C ALA A 34 11.59 6.22 18.23
N TYR A 35 11.86 6.08 19.54
CA TYR A 35 11.04 5.27 20.43
C TYR A 35 9.60 5.79 20.52
N TYR A 36 9.41 7.10 20.75
CA TYR A 36 8.07 7.68 20.86
C TYR A 36 7.35 7.83 19.52
N TYR A 37 8.08 7.99 18.42
CA TYR A 37 7.49 8.18 17.11
C TYR A 37 6.57 7.02 16.72
N GLN A 38 5.31 7.33 16.39
CA GLN A 38 4.36 6.40 15.79
C GLN A 38 4.03 6.88 14.38
N PRO A 39 4.29 6.06 13.34
CA PRO A 39 3.92 6.43 11.99
C PRO A 39 2.40 6.52 11.89
N LYS A 40 1.88 7.70 11.56
CA LYS A 40 0.46 7.90 11.24
C LYS A 40 0.22 7.42 9.82
N LEU A 41 -0.27 6.20 9.67
CA LEU A 41 -0.78 5.74 8.38
C LEU A 41 -2.13 6.42 8.13
N PRO A 42 -2.34 7.06 6.97
CA PRO A 42 -3.64 7.65 6.66
C PRO A 42 -4.66 6.52 6.49
N ASP A 43 -5.86 6.70 7.06
CA ASP A 43 -6.90 5.68 6.99
C ASP A 43 -7.41 5.52 5.55
N ASP A 44 -7.12 4.37 4.95
CA ASP A 44 -7.50 4.01 3.60
C ASP A 44 -8.84 3.26 3.52
N SER A 45 -9.49 2.98 4.67
CA SER A 45 -10.75 2.23 4.76
C SER A 45 -11.83 2.74 3.80
N VAL A 46 -12.01 4.06 3.73
CA VAL A 46 -12.99 4.72 2.85
C VAL A 46 -12.61 4.57 1.38
N ILE A 47 -11.32 4.57 1.06
CA ILE A 47 -10.85 4.36 -0.32
C ILE A 47 -11.13 2.91 -0.74
N VAL A 48 -10.90 1.96 0.16
CA VAL A 48 -11.17 0.53 -0.07
C VAL A 48 -12.66 0.29 -0.32
N SER A 49 -13.54 0.82 0.53
CA SER A 49 -14.98 0.62 0.40
C SER A 49 -15.52 1.21 -0.91
N VAL A 50 -15.09 2.42 -1.27
CA VAL A 50 -15.50 3.07 -2.53
C VAL A 50 -14.95 2.33 -3.74
N LEU A 51 -13.69 1.88 -3.71
CA LEU A 51 -13.11 1.11 -4.80
C LEU A 51 -13.86 -0.21 -5.02
N ASN A 52 -14.12 -0.97 -3.95
CA ASN A 52 -14.88 -2.22 -4.01
C ASN A 52 -16.28 -2.00 -4.59
N ALA A 53 -17.01 -0.99 -4.11
CA ALA A 53 -18.33 -0.67 -4.65
C ALA A 53 -18.31 -0.32 -6.15
N ILE A 54 -17.25 0.33 -6.64
CA ILE A 54 -17.09 0.63 -8.07
C ILE A 54 -16.76 -0.65 -8.85
N THR A 55 -15.86 -1.49 -8.35
CA THR A 55 -15.42 -2.71 -9.04
C THR A 55 -16.51 -3.78 -9.06
N ASP A 56 -17.32 -3.90 -8.02
CA ASP A 56 -18.46 -4.82 -7.97
C ASP A 56 -19.49 -4.48 -9.05
N ARG A 57 -19.73 -3.19 -9.28
CA ARG A 57 -20.64 -2.72 -10.34
C ARG A 57 -20.01 -2.81 -11.73
N HIS A 58 -18.69 -2.65 -11.83
CA HIS A 58 -17.98 -2.51 -13.09
C HIS A 58 -16.69 -3.33 -13.14
N LEU A 59 -16.84 -4.66 -13.16
CA LEU A 59 -15.70 -5.60 -13.08
C LEU A 59 -14.64 -5.43 -14.18
N ARG A 60 -15.02 -4.93 -15.36
CA ARG A 60 -14.10 -4.72 -16.50
C ARG A 60 -13.37 -3.38 -16.48
N TRP A 61 -13.65 -2.51 -15.50
CA TRP A 61 -13.02 -1.21 -15.44
C TRP A 61 -11.60 -1.32 -14.85
N GLY A 62 -10.63 -0.84 -15.62
CA GLY A 62 -9.28 -0.61 -15.11
C GLY A 62 -9.20 0.67 -14.29
N PHE A 63 -8.07 0.84 -13.62
CA PHE A 63 -7.80 1.96 -12.71
C PHE A 63 -8.18 3.36 -13.24
N PRO A 64 -7.87 3.77 -14.50
CA PRO A 64 -8.24 5.11 -14.97
C PRO A 64 -9.75 5.38 -14.92
N LYS A 65 -10.59 4.37 -15.24
CA LYS A 65 -12.05 4.50 -15.19
C LYS A 65 -12.54 4.57 -13.75
N CYS A 66 -12.00 3.74 -12.86
CA CYS A 66 -12.33 3.76 -11.44
C CYS A 66 -11.95 5.11 -10.80
N PHE A 67 -10.75 5.62 -11.07
CA PHE A 67 -10.30 6.91 -10.56
C PHE A 67 -11.13 8.08 -11.07
N ASN A 68 -11.49 8.07 -12.36
CA ASN A 68 -12.40 9.09 -12.92
C ASN A 68 -13.78 9.04 -12.26
N ARG A 69 -14.29 7.84 -11.94
CA ARG A 69 -15.55 7.70 -11.21
C ARG A 69 -15.44 8.24 -9.78
N ILE A 70 -14.35 7.95 -9.07
CA ILE A 70 -14.06 8.49 -7.73
C ILE A 70 -14.06 10.03 -7.77
N ARG A 71 -13.45 10.64 -8.78
CA ARG A 71 -13.45 12.09 -8.97
C ARG A 71 -14.85 12.66 -9.24
N LYS A 72 -15.66 11.96 -10.05
CA LYS A 72 -17.06 12.34 -10.30
C LYS A 72 -17.94 12.22 -9.05
N LEU A 73 -17.60 11.33 -8.10
CA LEU A 73 -18.26 11.22 -6.80
C LEU A 73 -17.84 12.33 -5.82
N GLY A 74 -16.94 13.24 -6.21
CA GLY A 74 -16.52 14.40 -5.41
C GLY A 74 -15.29 14.17 -4.53
N TYR A 75 -14.73 12.95 -4.49
CA TYR A 75 -13.54 12.67 -3.69
C TYR A 75 -12.29 13.34 -4.28
N LYS A 76 -11.59 14.16 -3.47
CA LYS A 76 -10.37 14.88 -3.86
C LYS A 76 -9.07 14.12 -3.52
N TRP A 77 -9.13 12.80 -3.39
CA TRP A 77 -7.95 12.00 -3.03
C TRP A 77 -6.83 12.08 -4.07
N ASN A 78 -5.59 12.04 -3.59
CA ASN A 78 -4.41 11.99 -4.46
C ASN A 78 -4.42 10.69 -5.28
N HIS A 79 -4.19 10.81 -6.58
CA HIS A 79 -4.08 9.70 -7.52
C HIS A 79 -3.11 8.61 -7.05
N LYS A 80 -1.92 9.00 -6.55
CA LYS A 80 -0.91 8.05 -6.06
C LYS A 80 -1.41 7.22 -4.88
N ARG A 81 -2.17 7.85 -3.98
CA ARG A 81 -2.74 7.18 -2.80
C ARG A 81 -3.79 6.16 -3.21
N VAL A 82 -4.73 6.56 -4.08
CA VAL A 82 -5.77 5.65 -4.59
C VAL A 82 -5.15 4.51 -5.39
N TYR A 83 -4.12 4.79 -6.20
CA TYR A 83 -3.42 3.78 -6.99
C TYR A 83 -2.70 2.75 -6.10
N ARG A 84 -2.04 3.19 -5.01
CA ARG A 84 -1.44 2.27 -4.03
C ARG A 84 -2.48 1.30 -3.48
N VAL A 85 -3.59 1.83 -2.97
CA VAL A 85 -4.68 1.01 -2.40
C VAL A 85 -5.26 0.04 -3.45
N TYR A 86 -5.48 0.52 -4.68
CA TYR A 86 -5.95 -0.31 -5.78
C TYR A 86 -5.02 -1.50 -6.09
N CYS A 87 -3.71 -1.27 -6.08
CA CYS A 87 -2.71 -2.32 -6.27
C CYS A 87 -2.63 -3.28 -5.06
N GLU A 88 -2.74 -2.77 -3.83
CA GLU A 88 -2.77 -3.57 -2.60
C GLU A 88 -4.00 -4.52 -2.58
N LEU A 89 -5.15 -4.06 -3.10
CA LEU A 89 -6.36 -4.86 -3.28
C LEU A 89 -6.27 -5.85 -4.46
N LYS A 90 -5.16 -5.87 -5.20
CA LYS A 90 -4.94 -6.74 -6.38
C LYS A 90 -6.04 -6.63 -7.44
N LEU A 91 -6.67 -5.46 -7.57
CA LEU A 91 -7.72 -5.19 -8.56
C LEU A 91 -7.19 -5.01 -9.99
N ASN A 92 -5.87 -5.16 -10.17
CA ASN A 92 -5.17 -4.99 -11.43
C ASN A 92 -5.62 -6.06 -12.44
N LEU A 93 -6.41 -5.65 -13.43
CA LEU A 93 -6.80 -6.50 -14.53
C LEU A 93 -5.57 -6.92 -15.36
N ARG A 94 -5.38 -8.22 -15.54
CA ARG A 94 -4.32 -8.74 -16.41
C ARG A 94 -4.57 -8.31 -17.85
N VAL A 95 -3.71 -7.45 -18.39
CA VAL A 95 -3.72 -7.10 -19.80
C VAL A 95 -3.10 -8.26 -20.58
N LYS A 96 -3.86 -8.89 -21.47
CA LYS A 96 -3.33 -9.89 -22.39
C LYS A 96 -2.40 -9.18 -23.39
N ARG A 97 -1.18 -9.69 -23.55
CA ARG A 97 -0.25 -9.18 -24.57
C ARG A 97 -0.93 -9.30 -25.94
N LYS A 98 -0.78 -8.27 -26.78
CA LYS A 98 -1.22 -8.35 -28.19
C LYS A 98 -0.51 -9.55 -28.82
N LYS A 99 -1.29 -10.48 -29.38
CA LYS A 99 -0.72 -11.55 -30.20
C LYS A 99 -0.13 -10.92 -31.46
N SER A 100 1.04 -11.39 -31.88
CA SER A 100 1.56 -10.99 -33.19
C SER A 100 0.54 -11.40 -34.25
N ILE A 101 0.21 -10.48 -35.14
CA ILE A 101 -0.62 -10.81 -36.30
C ILE A 101 0.35 -11.43 -37.31
N PRO A 102 0.08 -12.64 -37.84
CA PRO A 102 0.95 -13.22 -38.86
C PRO A 102 1.07 -12.27 -40.06
N PRO A 103 2.25 -12.21 -40.71
CA PRO A 103 2.41 -11.42 -41.92
C PRO A 103 1.40 -11.86 -42.98
N ARG A 104 0.90 -10.92 -43.79
CA ARG A 104 -0.12 -11.20 -44.83
C ARG A 104 0.38 -12.16 -45.91
N THR A 105 1.68 -12.19 -46.12
CA THR A 105 2.36 -13.13 -47.02
C THR A 105 2.95 -14.26 -46.20
N PRO A 106 2.56 -15.52 -46.45
CA PRO A 106 3.16 -16.66 -45.78
C PRO A 106 4.63 -16.81 -46.21
N GLU A 107 5.49 -17.27 -45.29
CA GLU A 107 6.84 -17.70 -45.64
C GLU A 107 6.74 -18.90 -46.60
N LYS A 108 7.56 -18.87 -47.66
CA LYS A 108 7.63 -19.99 -48.61
C LYS A 108 8.22 -21.20 -47.88
N LEU A 109 7.51 -22.32 -47.95
CA LEU A 109 7.96 -23.63 -47.49
C LEU A 109 9.22 -24.06 -48.24
#